data_AF-A0A422ZGF9-F1
#
_entry.id   AF-A0A422ZGF9-F1
#
_cell.length_a   1.000
_cell.length_b   1.000
_cell.length_c   1.000
_cell.angle_alpha   90.00
_cell.angle_beta   90.00
_cell.angle_gamma   90.00
#
_symmetry.space_group_name_H-M   'P 1'
#
loop_
_entity.id
_entity.type
_entity.pdbx_description
1 polymer ?
#
loop_
_entity_poly.entity_id
_entity_poly.type
_entity_poly.pdbx_seq_one_letter_code
_entity_poly.pdbx_strand_id
1 'polypeptide(L)'
;MTTINQDEYMKDRKGRLVPISQISDYDLAMDSFVREQVAAAKAKNAELSEFKDRAFNECYAWLDLVAEKFGRTRGGAKGNVTFPTFDGSQQITIRVQETLTFGPELQIAKELFDECVTDWSKGANANLQAIVTDAFQVDKEGQLNTGRILSLRRVKIQDERWIKAMDAISESLQVAMSKTYINFREKDKSGKLVNIPLDIAAI
;
A
#
# COMPACT_ATOMS: atom_id res chain seq x y z
N MET A 1 -44.25 -24.98 -17.61
CA MET A 1 -42.89 -24.72 -17.09
C MET A 1 -42.98 -24.83 -15.59
N THR A 2 -42.32 -25.82 -14.98
CA THR A 2 -42.38 -26.04 -13.54
C THR A 2 -41.51 -25.00 -12.86
N THR A 3 -42.14 -24.07 -12.13
CA THR A 3 -41.45 -23.03 -11.37
C THR A 3 -40.69 -23.71 -10.24
N ILE A 4 -39.36 -23.75 -10.33
CA ILE A 4 -38.51 -24.24 -9.23
C ILE A 4 -38.64 -23.25 -8.08
N ASN A 5 -39.15 -23.71 -6.94
CA ASN A 5 -39.18 -22.91 -5.72
C ASN A 5 -37.73 -22.74 -5.24
N GLN A 6 -37.16 -21.55 -5.39
CA GLN A 6 -35.75 -21.29 -5.08
C GLN A 6 -35.45 -21.45 -3.58
N ASP A 7 -36.46 -21.39 -2.71
CA ASP A 7 -36.32 -21.49 -1.26
C ASP A 7 -36.06 -22.94 -0.77
N GLU A 8 -36.24 -23.95 -1.64
CA GLU A 8 -36.03 -25.37 -1.30
C GLU A 8 -34.66 -25.91 -1.74
N TYR A 9 -33.82 -25.07 -2.35
CA TYR A 9 -32.54 -25.47 -2.93
C TYR A 9 -31.41 -24.54 -2.47
N MET A 10 -30.24 -25.11 -2.21
CA MET A 10 -29.01 -24.36 -1.95
C MET A 10 -27.96 -24.65 -3.02
N LYS A 11 -27.15 -23.64 -3.34
CA LYS A 11 -26.01 -23.81 -4.26
C LYS A 11 -24.84 -24.46 -3.55
N ASP A 12 -24.33 -25.55 -4.12
CA ASP A 12 -23.09 -26.17 -3.65
C ASP A 12 -21.84 -25.41 -4.14
N ARG A 13 -20.65 -25.89 -3.73
CA ARG A 13 -19.35 -25.31 -4.13
C ARG A 13 -19.09 -25.32 -5.64
N LYS A 14 -19.78 -26.16 -6.41
CA LYS A 14 -19.68 -26.24 -7.88
C LYS A 14 -20.78 -25.41 -8.57
N GLY A 15 -21.57 -24.67 -7.80
CA GLY A 15 -22.67 -23.83 -8.29
C GLY A 15 -23.94 -24.61 -8.65
N ARG A 16 -24.04 -25.89 -8.30
CA ARG A 16 -25.22 -26.74 -8.59
C ARG A 16 -26.28 -26.52 -7.54
N LEU A 17 -27.55 -26.51 -7.94
CA LEU A 17 -28.68 -26.46 -7.01
C LEU A 17 -28.92 -27.85 -6.41
N VAL A 18 -28.81 -27.95 -5.10
CA VAL A 18 -29.03 -29.17 -4.32
C VAL A 18 -30.27 -28.96 -3.45
N PRO A 19 -31.27 -29.87 -3.48
CA PRO A 19 -32.41 -29.78 -2.56
C PRO A 19 -31.93 -29.76 -1.11
N ILE A 20 -32.48 -28.88 -0.28
CA ILE A 20 -32.08 -28.74 1.14
C ILE A 20 -32.21 -30.07 1.88
N SER A 21 -33.23 -30.88 1.56
CA SER A 21 -33.46 -32.21 2.14
C SER A 21 -32.36 -33.24 1.85
N GLN A 22 -31.47 -32.98 0.88
CA GLN A 22 -30.32 -33.83 0.55
C GLN A 22 -29.00 -33.32 1.16
N ILE A 23 -29.02 -32.17 1.85
CA ILE A 23 -27.86 -31.60 2.54
C ILE A 23 -27.87 -32.12 3.98
N SER A 24 -26.70 -32.46 4.51
CA SER A 24 -26.61 -32.93 5.89
C SER A 24 -26.95 -31.81 6.88
N ASP A 25 -27.57 -32.16 8.01
CA ASP A 25 -27.86 -31.19 9.08
C ASP A 25 -26.58 -30.47 9.57
N TYR A 26 -25.44 -31.18 9.57
CA TYR A 26 -24.15 -30.60 9.90
C TYR A 26 -23.73 -29.51 8.91
N ASP A 27 -23.84 -29.76 7.60
CA ASP A 27 -23.47 -28.78 6.56
C ASP A 27 -24.40 -27.56 6.59
N LEU A 28 -25.71 -27.77 6.84
CA LEU A 28 -26.67 -26.67 7.02
C LEU A 28 -26.34 -25.83 8.27
N ALA A 29 -26.03 -26.47 9.40
CA ALA A 29 -25.64 -25.79 10.62
C ALA A 29 -24.33 -25.00 10.44
N MET A 30 -23.35 -25.60 9.75
CA MET A 30 -22.07 -24.95 9.45
C MET A 30 -22.25 -23.75 8.51
N ASP A 31 -23.05 -23.88 7.44
CA ASP A 31 -23.37 -22.77 6.53
C ASP A 31 -24.05 -21.63 7.27
N SER A 32 -25.06 -21.93 8.10
CA SER A 32 -25.74 -20.94 8.94
C SER A 32 -24.76 -20.22 9.89
N PHE A 33 -23.94 -20.98 10.62
CA PHE A 33 -22.95 -20.44 11.54
C PHE A 33 -21.98 -19.49 10.82
N VAL A 34 -21.39 -19.93 9.70
CA VAL A 34 -20.44 -19.09 8.94
C VAL A 34 -21.11 -17.84 8.39
N ARG A 35 -22.33 -17.93 7.86
CA ARG A 35 -23.07 -16.76 7.35
C ARG A 35 -23.35 -15.74 8.44
N GLU A 36 -23.73 -16.19 9.63
CA GLU A 36 -23.96 -15.33 10.78
C GLU A 36 -22.68 -14.59 11.18
N GLN A 37 -21.55 -15.31 11.33
CA GLN A 37 -20.27 -14.69 11.68
C GLN A 37 -19.79 -13.71 10.60
N VAL A 38 -19.95 -14.05 9.32
CA VAL A 38 -19.60 -13.15 8.20
C VAL A 38 -20.51 -11.92 8.17
N ALA A 39 -21.80 -12.06 8.48
CA ALA A 39 -22.72 -10.92 8.58
C ALA A 39 -22.31 -9.97 9.72
N ALA A 40 -21.97 -10.50 10.89
CA ALA A 40 -21.46 -9.72 12.02
C ALA A 40 -20.14 -9.00 11.65
N ALA A 41 -19.22 -9.68 10.99
CA ALA A 41 -17.96 -9.08 10.53
C ALA A 41 -18.19 -7.96 9.50
N LYS A 42 -19.14 -8.12 8.57
CA LYS A 42 -19.52 -7.06 7.61
C LYS A 42 -20.10 -5.83 8.30
N ALA A 43 -20.93 -6.01 9.32
CA ALA A 43 -21.48 -4.90 10.09
C ALA A 43 -20.36 -4.09 10.76
N LYS A 44 -19.36 -4.76 11.34
CA LYS A 44 -18.19 -4.11 11.93
C LYS A 44 -17.29 -3.42 10.90
N ASN A 45 -17.13 -4.03 9.72
CA ASN A 45 -16.41 -3.39 8.62
C ASN A 45 -17.10 -2.10 8.15
N ALA A 46 -18.43 -2.10 8.05
CA ALA A 46 -19.20 -0.91 7.69
C ALA A 46 -19.05 0.20 8.74
N GLU A 47 -19.21 -0.13 10.03
CA GLU A 47 -19.00 0.79 11.16
C GLU A 47 -17.60 1.42 11.12
N LEU A 48 -16.56 0.62 10.87
CA LEU A 48 -15.18 1.10 10.78
C LEU A 48 -14.96 1.99 9.55
N SER A 49 -15.60 1.68 8.41
CA SER A 49 -15.53 2.51 7.20
C SER A 49 -16.17 3.88 7.42
N GLU A 50 -17.37 3.91 8.01
CA GLU A 50 -18.07 5.15 8.34
C GLU A 50 -17.28 5.99 9.34
N PHE A 51 -16.70 5.35 10.37
CA PHE A 51 -15.81 6.02 11.32
C PHE A 51 -14.60 6.65 10.63
N LYS A 52 -13.94 5.91 9.73
CA LYS A 52 -12.78 6.40 8.97
C LYS A 52 -13.13 7.64 8.16
N ASP A 53 -14.21 7.60 7.39
CA ASP A 53 -14.62 8.71 6.53
C ASP A 53 -14.99 9.95 7.35
N ARG A 54 -15.75 9.77 8.43
CA ARG A 54 -16.08 10.83 9.36
C ARG A 54 -14.83 11.47 9.98
N ALA A 55 -13.89 10.66 10.47
CA ALA A 55 -12.67 11.17 11.09
C ALA A 55 -11.80 11.98 10.12
N PHE A 56 -11.69 11.55 8.85
CA PHE A 56 -11.02 12.35 7.82
C PHE A 56 -11.72 13.69 7.60
N ASN A 57 -13.04 13.68 7.43
CA ASN A 57 -13.81 14.89 7.19
C ASN A 57 -13.70 15.88 8.36
N GLU A 58 -13.78 15.40 9.61
CA GLU A 58 -13.61 16.23 10.81
C GLU A 58 -12.20 16.84 10.87
N CYS A 59 -11.16 16.05 10.57
CA CYS A 59 -9.78 16.56 10.53
C CYS A 59 -9.58 17.63 9.43
N TYR A 60 -10.16 17.44 8.25
CA TYR A 60 -10.08 18.42 7.17
C TYR A 60 -10.87 19.69 7.49
N ALA A 61 -12.07 19.56 8.07
CA ALA A 61 -12.85 20.71 8.52
C ALA A 61 -12.10 21.52 9.59
N TRP A 62 -11.38 20.85 10.51
CA TRP A 62 -10.51 21.53 11.46
C TRP A 62 -9.39 22.31 10.77
N LEU A 63 -8.75 21.74 9.75
CA LEU A 63 -7.71 22.43 8.99
C LEU A 63 -8.27 23.63 8.22
N ASP A 64 -9.47 23.52 7.66
CA ASP A 64 -10.15 24.63 6.99
C ASP A 64 -10.42 25.78 7.98
N LEU A 65 -10.90 25.48 9.19
CA LEU A 65 -11.09 26.46 10.26
C LEU A 65 -9.78 27.15 10.67
N VAL A 66 -8.69 26.38 10.79
CA VAL A 66 -7.36 26.93 11.07
C VAL A 66 -6.90 27.84 9.94
N ALA A 67 -7.08 27.45 8.67
CA ALA A 67 -6.68 28.26 7.52
C ALA A 67 -7.45 29.59 7.47
N GLU A 68 -8.77 29.54 7.70
CA GLU A 68 -9.65 30.71 7.75
C GLU A 68 -9.18 31.72 8.80
N LYS A 69 -8.81 31.23 10.01
CA LYS A 69 -8.27 32.08 11.09
C LYS A 69 -7.03 32.88 10.67
N PHE A 70 -6.25 32.38 9.70
CA PHE A 70 -5.07 33.06 9.16
C PHE A 70 -5.30 33.73 7.81
N GLY A 71 -6.56 33.88 7.37
CA GLY A 71 -6.90 34.50 6.09
C GLY A 71 -6.38 33.73 4.88
N ARG A 72 -6.26 32.40 5.00
CA ARG A 72 -5.80 31.50 3.93
C ARG A 72 -6.89 30.51 3.58
N THR A 73 -6.88 30.05 2.33
CA THR A 73 -7.63 28.85 1.92
C THR A 73 -6.71 27.64 2.01
N ARG A 74 -7.27 26.48 2.39
CA ARG A 74 -6.51 25.22 2.36
C ARG A 74 -6.01 24.96 0.94
N GLY A 75 -4.70 24.71 0.79
CA GLY A 75 -4.11 24.20 -0.44
C GLY A 75 -4.48 22.73 -0.67
N GLY A 76 -4.01 22.11 -1.76
CA GLY A 76 -4.25 20.67 -1.98
C GLY A 76 -3.82 19.81 -0.78
N ALA A 77 -4.40 18.61 -0.64
CA ALA A 77 -4.20 17.65 0.45
C ALA A 77 -2.77 17.03 0.49
N LYS A 78 -1.74 17.84 0.28
CA LYS A 78 -0.35 17.41 0.23
C LYS A 78 0.28 17.54 1.60
N GLY A 79 0.77 16.42 2.12
CA GLY A 79 1.63 16.38 3.29
C GLY A 79 1.04 15.66 4.50
N ASN A 80 1.92 15.29 5.41
CA ASN A 80 1.56 14.67 6.67
C ASN A 80 1.07 15.73 7.65
N VAL A 81 0.01 15.43 8.40
CA VAL A 81 -0.58 16.33 9.40
C VAL A 81 -0.69 15.63 10.74
N THR A 82 -0.52 16.38 11.82
CA THR A 82 -0.56 15.89 13.20
C THR A 82 -1.49 16.78 14.03
N PHE A 83 -2.40 16.14 14.77
CA PHE A 83 -3.33 16.77 15.71
C PHE A 83 -3.06 16.20 17.10
N PRO A 84 -2.24 16.86 17.95
CA PRO A 84 -1.96 16.41 19.30
C PRO A 84 -3.00 16.94 20.29
N THR A 85 -3.23 16.22 21.39
CA THR A 85 -3.88 16.79 22.58
C THR A 85 -2.95 17.77 23.28
N PHE A 86 -3.52 18.65 24.12
CA PHE A 86 -2.76 19.67 24.85
C PHE A 86 -1.68 19.07 25.78
N ASP A 87 -1.99 17.96 26.44
CA ASP A 87 -1.06 17.20 27.29
C ASP A 87 -0.11 16.27 26.50
N GLY A 88 -0.30 16.19 25.18
CA GLY A 88 0.44 15.31 24.27
C GLY A 88 0.30 13.83 24.58
N SER A 89 -0.72 13.40 25.32
CA SER A 89 -0.97 11.98 25.61
C SER A 89 -1.59 11.24 24.42
N GLN A 90 -2.28 11.95 23.53
CA GLN A 90 -2.97 11.39 22.38
C GLN A 90 -2.68 12.22 21.12
N GLN A 91 -2.79 11.56 19.97
CA GLN A 91 -2.49 12.17 18.67
C GLN A 91 -3.29 11.51 17.55
N ILE A 92 -3.85 12.32 16.65
CA ILE A 92 -4.30 11.87 15.33
C ILE A 92 -3.25 12.26 14.30
N THR A 93 -2.92 11.37 13.37
CA THR A 93 -2.02 11.68 12.25
C THR A 93 -2.62 11.30 10.92
N ILE A 94 -2.59 12.22 9.96
CA ILE A 94 -2.84 11.93 8.55
C ILE A 94 -1.48 11.78 7.87
N ARG A 95 -1.28 10.65 7.18
CA ARG A 95 -0.04 10.36 6.46
C ARG A 95 -0.33 10.10 4.99
N VAL A 96 0.41 10.75 4.11
CA VAL A 96 0.37 10.51 2.68
C VAL A 96 1.58 9.67 2.31
N GLN A 97 1.34 8.47 1.82
CA GLN A 97 2.38 7.57 1.32
C GLN A 97 2.30 7.49 -0.19
N GLU A 98 3.40 7.88 -0.84
CA GLU A 98 3.54 7.79 -2.29
C GLU A 98 4.31 6.53 -2.64
N THR A 99 3.79 5.79 -3.62
CA THR A 99 4.52 4.71 -4.28
C THR A 99 5.18 5.28 -5.52
N LEU A 100 6.50 5.14 -5.60
CA LEU A 100 7.28 5.56 -6.76
C LEU A 100 7.31 4.45 -7.81
N THR A 101 7.37 4.85 -9.07
CA THR A 101 7.68 3.99 -10.21
C THR A 101 8.66 4.71 -11.13
N PHE A 102 9.20 3.97 -12.09
CA PHE A 102 10.07 4.54 -13.11
C PHE A 102 9.31 4.75 -14.42
N GLY A 103 9.53 5.90 -15.05
CA GLY A 103 9.11 6.26 -16.39
C GLY A 103 10.02 5.70 -17.48
N PRO A 104 9.71 6.01 -18.75
CA PRO A 104 10.44 5.47 -19.91
C PRO A 104 11.94 5.86 -19.94
N GLU A 105 12.32 6.95 -19.28
CA GLU A 105 13.70 7.42 -19.16
C GLU A 105 14.63 6.39 -18.50
N LEU A 106 14.07 5.44 -17.74
CA LEU A 106 14.85 4.35 -17.15
C LEU A 106 15.51 3.45 -18.18
N GLN A 107 14.91 3.30 -19.37
CA GLN A 107 15.51 2.52 -20.46
C GLN A 107 16.84 3.15 -20.93
N ILE A 108 16.87 4.49 -21.03
CA ILE A 108 18.07 5.25 -21.38
C ILE A 108 19.13 5.07 -20.27
N ALA A 109 18.71 5.12 -19.01
CA ALA A 109 19.62 4.91 -17.90
C ALA A 109 20.24 3.49 -17.89
N LYS A 110 19.45 2.48 -18.25
CA LYS A 110 19.91 1.10 -18.40
C LYS A 110 20.96 0.97 -19.50
N GLU A 111 20.74 1.61 -20.64
CA GLU A 111 21.70 1.59 -21.76
C GLU A 111 23.05 2.21 -21.34
N LEU A 112 23.03 3.38 -20.71
CA LEU A 112 24.24 4.04 -20.19
C LEU A 112 24.95 3.19 -19.13
N PHE A 113 24.18 2.52 -18.27
CA PHE A 113 24.72 1.61 -17.25
C PHE A 113 25.40 0.39 -17.89
N ASP A 114 24.73 -0.26 -18.84
CA ASP A 114 25.23 -1.46 -19.52
C ASP A 114 26.53 -1.15 -20.29
N GLU A 115 26.65 0.03 -20.91
CA GLU A 115 27.88 0.50 -21.55
C GLU A 115 29.06 0.58 -20.55
N CYS A 116 28.84 1.19 -19.38
CA CYS A 116 29.86 1.31 -18.32
C CYS A 116 30.32 -0.07 -17.83
N VAL A 117 29.34 -0.90 -17.47
CA VAL A 117 29.58 -2.18 -16.82
C VAL A 117 30.24 -3.15 -17.77
N THR A 118 29.84 -3.15 -19.04
CA THR A 118 30.47 -3.99 -20.06
C THR A 118 31.94 -3.62 -20.24
N ASP A 119 32.26 -2.33 -20.26
CA ASP A 119 33.64 -1.86 -20.35
C ASP A 119 34.47 -2.22 -19.12
N TRP A 120 33.93 -2.02 -17.91
CA TRP A 120 34.64 -2.37 -16.67
C TRP A 120 34.80 -3.88 -16.46
N SER A 121 33.88 -4.67 -17.03
CA SER A 121 33.90 -6.13 -16.92
C SER A 121 34.80 -6.80 -17.97
N LYS A 122 35.50 -6.04 -18.82
CA LYS A 122 36.48 -6.60 -19.77
C LYS A 122 37.60 -7.32 -19.00
N GLY A 123 37.62 -8.65 -19.10
CA GLY A 123 38.56 -9.51 -18.37
C GLY A 123 38.13 -9.87 -16.95
N ALA A 124 36.94 -9.46 -16.51
CA ALA A 124 36.36 -9.88 -15.24
C ALA A 124 35.79 -11.31 -15.34
N ASN A 125 35.73 -12.01 -14.20
CA ASN A 125 35.07 -13.31 -14.11
C ASN A 125 33.57 -13.14 -14.40
N ALA A 126 32.97 -14.05 -15.18
CA ALA A 126 31.54 -14.06 -15.51
C ALA A 126 30.61 -13.93 -14.27
N ASN A 127 31.05 -14.46 -13.12
CA ASN A 127 30.31 -14.34 -11.86
C ASN A 127 30.23 -12.88 -11.34
N LEU A 128 31.25 -12.06 -11.57
CA LEU A 128 31.25 -10.64 -11.18
C LEU A 128 30.35 -9.82 -12.12
N GLN A 129 30.34 -10.15 -13.41
CA GLN A 129 29.47 -9.50 -14.38
C GLN A 129 27.98 -9.74 -14.06
N ALA A 130 27.63 -10.97 -13.66
CA ALA A 130 26.27 -11.33 -13.25
C ALA A 130 25.77 -10.54 -12.02
N ILE A 131 26.66 -10.25 -11.06
CA ILE A 131 26.31 -9.46 -9.86
C ILE A 131 25.97 -8.02 -10.24
N VAL A 132 26.65 -7.44 -11.24
CA VAL A 132 26.44 -6.05 -11.65
C VAL A 132 25.17 -5.90 -12.51
N THR A 133 24.84 -6.90 -13.33
CA THR A 133 23.61 -6.92 -14.15
C THR A 133 22.33 -7.17 -13.33
N ASP A 134 22.45 -7.67 -12.08
CA ASP A 134 21.29 -7.98 -11.22
C ASP A 134 20.48 -6.73 -10.81
N ALA A 135 21.09 -5.53 -10.86
CA ALA A 135 20.44 -4.31 -10.39
C ALA A 135 19.20 -3.90 -11.22
N PHE A 136 19.16 -4.29 -12.51
CA PHE A 136 18.04 -4.05 -13.42
C PHE A 136 17.22 -5.32 -13.72
N GLN A 137 17.44 -6.42 -12.97
CA GLN A 137 16.56 -7.58 -13.09
C GLN A 137 15.15 -7.24 -12.59
N VAL A 138 14.17 -7.71 -13.35
CA VAL A 138 12.77 -7.71 -12.93
C VAL A 138 12.58 -8.76 -11.84
N ASP A 139 11.75 -8.44 -10.85
CA ASP A 139 11.33 -9.39 -9.84
C ASP A 139 10.39 -10.46 -10.43
N LYS A 140 9.89 -11.35 -9.56
CA LYS A 140 9.01 -12.45 -9.95
C LYS A 140 7.68 -12.01 -10.56
N GLU A 141 7.30 -10.74 -10.39
CA GLU A 141 6.07 -10.13 -10.90
C GLU A 141 6.35 -9.33 -12.19
N GLY A 142 7.58 -9.39 -12.71
CA GLY A 142 8.00 -8.65 -13.90
C GLY A 142 8.26 -7.17 -13.62
N GLN A 143 8.33 -6.75 -12.36
CA GLN A 143 8.51 -5.35 -11.95
C GLN A 143 9.96 -5.08 -11.60
N LEU A 144 10.43 -3.88 -11.92
CA LEU A 144 11.78 -3.46 -11.55
C LEU A 144 11.85 -3.14 -10.06
N ASN A 145 12.85 -3.68 -9.38
CA ASN A 145 13.03 -3.42 -7.96
C ASN A 145 13.57 -1.99 -7.75
N THR A 146 12.66 -1.05 -7.44
CA THR A 146 12.98 0.36 -7.23
C THR A 146 14.06 0.56 -6.16
N GLY A 147 14.01 -0.22 -5.07
CA GLY A 147 14.99 -0.14 -4.00
C GLY A 147 16.41 -0.52 -4.45
N ARG A 148 16.55 -1.56 -5.28
CA ARG A 148 17.84 -1.99 -5.84
C ARG A 148 18.41 -0.95 -6.81
N ILE A 149 17.61 -0.45 -7.74
CA ILE A 149 18.05 0.56 -8.71
C ILE A 149 18.47 1.85 -7.98
N LEU A 150 17.70 2.30 -6.99
CA LEU A 150 18.07 3.47 -6.18
C LEU A 150 19.31 3.25 -5.32
N SER A 151 19.63 2.00 -4.96
CA SER A 151 20.84 1.70 -4.18
C SER A 151 22.12 1.96 -4.96
N LEU A 152 22.09 1.86 -6.31
CA LEU A 152 23.24 2.14 -7.19
C LEU A 152 23.77 3.57 -6.98
N ARG A 153 22.88 4.53 -6.71
CA ARG A 153 23.24 5.93 -6.46
C ARG A 153 24.11 6.14 -5.23
N ARG A 154 24.19 5.16 -4.33
CA ARG A 154 25.07 5.22 -3.15
C ARG A 154 26.53 4.98 -3.51
N VAL A 155 26.79 4.35 -4.66
CA VAL A 155 28.14 4.05 -5.12
C VAL A 155 28.70 5.28 -5.84
N LYS A 156 29.78 5.84 -5.29
CA LYS A 156 30.44 7.03 -5.85
C LYS A 156 31.46 6.60 -6.90
N ILE A 157 31.09 6.69 -8.17
CA ILE A 157 31.97 6.43 -9.32
C ILE A 157 32.06 7.70 -10.16
N GLN A 158 33.26 8.04 -10.63
CA GLN A 158 33.53 9.30 -11.35
C GLN A 158 33.40 9.19 -12.88
N ASP A 159 33.06 8.02 -13.42
CA ASP A 159 32.83 7.85 -14.86
C ASP A 159 31.62 8.70 -15.30
N GLU A 160 31.80 9.49 -16.35
CA GLU A 160 30.77 10.41 -16.83
C GLU A 160 29.48 9.69 -17.26
N ARG A 161 29.60 8.48 -17.83
CA ARG A 161 28.45 7.68 -18.24
C ARG A 161 27.70 7.13 -17.03
N TRP A 162 28.43 6.74 -15.98
CA TRP A 162 27.82 6.33 -14.71
C TRP A 162 27.03 7.47 -14.09
N ILE A 163 27.61 8.67 -14.04
CA ILE A 163 26.94 9.86 -13.50
C ILE A 163 25.67 10.14 -14.31
N LYS A 164 25.75 10.15 -15.64
CA LYS A 164 24.58 10.33 -16.52
C LYS A 164 23.50 9.24 -16.32
N ALA A 165 23.90 7.99 -16.11
CA ALA A 165 22.96 6.91 -15.81
C ALA A 165 22.24 7.14 -14.46
N MET A 166 22.95 7.58 -13.42
CA MET A 166 22.36 7.89 -12.11
C MET A 166 21.43 9.12 -12.16
N ASP A 167 21.75 10.11 -13.00
CA ASP A 167 20.90 11.26 -13.26
C ASP A 167 19.62 10.85 -13.99
N ALA A 168 19.74 10.06 -15.06
CA ALA A 168 18.59 9.52 -15.81
C ALA A 168 17.67 8.63 -14.93
N ILE A 169 18.23 7.81 -14.04
CA ILE A 169 17.46 7.07 -13.02
C ILE A 169 16.65 8.06 -12.16
N SER A 170 17.26 9.17 -11.74
CA SER A 170 16.61 10.15 -10.86
C SER A 170 15.47 10.88 -11.58
N GLU A 171 15.66 11.25 -12.84
CA GLU A 171 14.65 11.89 -13.68
C GLU A 171 13.51 10.95 -14.06
N SER A 172 13.78 9.66 -14.17
CA SER A 172 12.75 8.65 -14.45
C SER A 172 11.79 8.41 -13.29
N LEU A 173 12.09 8.88 -12.06
CA LEU A 173 11.21 8.65 -10.92
C LEU A 173 9.91 9.45 -11.00
N GLN A 174 8.79 8.75 -10.89
CA GLN A 174 7.45 9.32 -10.92
C GLN A 174 6.59 8.75 -9.78
N VAL A 175 5.60 9.52 -9.32
CA VAL A 175 4.61 9.04 -8.34
C VAL A 175 3.56 8.20 -9.08
N ALA A 176 3.52 6.90 -8.79
CA ALA A 176 2.56 5.97 -9.37
C ALA A 176 1.19 6.03 -8.66
N MET A 177 1.23 6.10 -7.33
CA MET A 177 0.03 6.08 -6.50
C MET A 177 0.30 6.86 -5.22
N SER A 178 -0.73 7.52 -4.71
CA SER A 178 -0.72 8.12 -3.38
C SER A 178 -1.83 7.48 -2.54
N LYS A 179 -1.47 6.98 -1.36
CA LYS A 179 -2.41 6.45 -0.37
C LYS A 179 -2.37 7.32 0.88
N THR A 180 -3.54 7.73 1.35
CA THR A 180 -3.68 8.51 2.58
C THR A 180 -4.17 7.63 3.72
N TYR A 181 -3.50 7.70 4.86
CA TYR A 181 -3.77 6.94 6.07
C TYR A 181 -4.09 7.88 7.21
N ILE A 182 -5.03 7.48 8.07
CA ILE A 182 -5.28 8.12 9.36
C ILE A 182 -4.86 7.15 10.46
N ASN A 183 -4.09 7.61 11.42
CA ASN A 183 -3.72 6.82 12.60
C ASN A 183 -4.13 7.56 13.87
N PHE A 184 -4.75 6.81 14.78
CA PHE A 184 -5.06 7.24 16.14
C PHE A 184 -3.99 6.67 17.05
N ARG A 185 -3.46 7.50 17.95
CA ARG A 185 -2.30 7.14 18.78
C ARG A 185 -2.49 7.63 20.20
N GLU A 186 -1.96 6.86 21.13
CA GLU A 186 -1.93 7.19 22.56
C GLU A 186 -0.60 6.78 23.19
N LYS A 187 -0.23 7.44 24.30
CA LYS A 187 0.95 7.05 25.07
C LYS A 187 0.68 5.73 25.79
N ASP A 188 1.55 4.76 25.58
CA ASP A 188 1.56 3.52 26.36
C ASP A 188 2.08 3.76 27.80
N LYS A 189 2.16 2.68 28.60
CA LYS A 189 2.69 2.71 29.97
C LYS A 189 4.14 3.22 30.06
N SER A 190 4.90 3.19 28.96
CA SER A 190 6.27 3.68 28.86
C SER A 190 6.34 5.15 28.42
N GLY A 191 5.19 5.78 28.16
CA GLY A 191 5.09 7.14 27.63
C GLY A 191 5.31 7.24 26.11
N LYS A 192 5.42 6.13 25.38
CA LYS A 192 5.63 6.10 23.93
C LYS A 192 4.29 6.16 23.21
N LEU A 193 4.18 7.04 22.20
CA LEU A 193 3.00 7.07 21.32
C LEU A 193 2.94 5.81 20.45
N VAL A 194 1.96 4.96 20.70
CA VAL A 194 1.64 3.75 19.94
C VAL A 194 0.36 3.94 19.15
N ASN A 195 0.18 3.19 18.07
CA ASN A 195 -1.07 3.21 17.31
C ASN A 195 -2.13 2.44 18.08
N ILE A 196 -3.37 2.92 18.03
CA ILE A 196 -4.56 2.15 18.42
C ILE A 196 -4.93 1.28 17.22
N PRO A 197 -4.74 -0.06 17.29
CA PRO A 197 -5.09 -0.94 16.19
C PRO A 197 -6.62 -1.00 16.03
N LEU A 198 -7.08 -0.88 14.79
CA LEU A 198 -8.49 -1.05 14.42
C LEU A 198 -8.71 -2.27 13.52
N ASP A 199 -7.63 -2.99 13.17
CA ASP A 199 -7.71 -4.27 12.47
C ASP A 199 -7.79 -5.42 13.48
N ILE A 200 -8.68 -6.38 13.20
CA ILE A 200 -8.96 -7.50 14.10
C ILE A 200 -7.75 -8.43 14.32
N ALA A 201 -6.75 -8.41 13.42
CA ALA A 201 -5.57 -9.25 13.53
C ALA A 201 -4.53 -8.72 14.53
N ALA A 202 -4.58 -7.42 14.84
CA ALA A 202 -3.66 -6.75 15.76
C ALA A 202 -4.22 -6.51 17.18
N ILE A 203 -5.49 -6.86 17.42
CA ILE A 203 -6.18 -6.76 18.72
C ILE A 203 -6.11 -8.10 19.43
#